data_AF-A0A9E5NBZ6-F1
#
_entry.id   AF-A0A9E5NBZ6-F1
#
_cell.length_a   1.000
_cell.length_b   1.000
_cell.length_c   1.000
_cell.angle_alpha   90.00
_cell.angle_beta   90.00
_cell.angle_gamma   90.00
#
_symmetry.space_group_name_H-M   'P 1'
#
loop_
_entity.id
_entity.type
_entity.pdbx_description
1 polymer ?
#
loop_
_entity_poly.entity_id
_entity_poly.type
_entity_poly.pdbx_seq_one_letter_code
_entity_poly.pdbx_strand_id
1 'polypeptide(L)'
;MTSRERMVLAMRNEMPDRVPVAPDISNMVPARLAGKPFWDIYLYDNPPLWQAYLDAISYFQMDGWYIYGGLKYITKDDDRSHSIDIVSRNEERI
;
A
#
# COMPACT_ATOMS: atom_id res chain seq x y z
N MET A 1 14.03 -19.72 3.84
CA MET A 1 12.59 -19.43 3.86
C MET A 1 12.36 -18.08 3.20
N THR A 2 11.50 -18.01 2.19
CA THR A 2 11.07 -16.75 1.58
C THR A 2 10.18 -15.97 2.54
N SER A 3 10.00 -14.67 2.28
CA SER A 3 9.08 -13.84 3.09
C SER A 3 7.66 -14.42 3.11
N ARG A 4 7.16 -14.85 1.94
CA ARG A 4 5.85 -15.49 1.80
C ARG A 4 5.75 -16.77 2.65
N GLU A 5 6.73 -17.65 2.58
CA GLU A 5 6.74 -18.89 3.36
C GLU A 5 6.69 -18.59 4.86
N ARG A 6 7.49 -17.62 5.33
CA ARG A 6 7.55 -17.22 6.73
C ARG A 6 6.19 -16.72 7.24
N MET A 7 5.55 -15.84 6.48
CA MET A 7 4.22 -15.32 6.84
C MET A 7 3.16 -16.43 6.86
N VAL A 8 3.14 -17.30 5.85
CA VAL A 8 2.12 -18.37 5.74
C VAL A 8 2.28 -19.39 6.88
N LEU A 9 3.51 -19.78 7.23
CA LEU A 9 3.74 -20.70 8.36
C LEU A 9 3.29 -20.09 9.68
N ALA A 10 3.67 -18.83 9.95
CA ALA A 10 3.24 -18.13 11.16
C ALA A 10 1.71 -18.05 11.27
N MET A 11 1.00 -17.72 10.18
CA MET A 11 -0.47 -17.66 10.16
C MET A 11 -1.15 -19.03 10.33
N ARG A 12 -0.45 -20.12 10.03
CA ARG A 12 -0.94 -21.49 10.21
C ARG A 12 -0.62 -22.07 11.59
N ASN A 13 -0.03 -21.28 12.49
CA ASN A 13 0.51 -21.74 13.77
C ASN A 13 1.59 -22.83 13.60
N GLU A 14 2.36 -22.77 12.51
CA GLU A 14 3.54 -23.61 12.27
C GLU A 14 4.83 -22.88 12.70
N MET A 15 5.99 -23.52 12.56
CA MET A 15 7.30 -22.97 12.96
C MET A 15 8.03 -22.29 11.79
N PRO A 16 8.02 -20.95 11.68
CA PRO A 16 8.88 -20.24 10.74
C PRO A 16 10.35 -20.25 11.19
N ASP A 17 11.27 -19.83 10.31
CA ASP A 17 12.70 -19.67 10.61
C ASP A 17 12.98 -18.53 11.61
N ARG A 18 12.09 -17.53 11.67
CA ARG A 18 12.08 -16.42 12.63
C ARG A 18 10.68 -15.79 12.68
N VAL A 19 10.41 -14.93 13.66
CA VAL A 19 9.17 -14.13 13.72
C VAL A 19 9.07 -13.24 12.46
N PRO A 20 7.99 -13.30 11.67
CA PRO A 20 7.79 -12.41 10.54
C PRO A 20 7.59 -10.96 10.98
N VAL A 21 8.08 -10.01 10.20
CA VAL A 21 7.98 -8.57 10.50
C VAL A 21 7.27 -7.86 9.36
N ALA A 22 6.01 -7.49 9.56
CA ALA A 22 5.20 -6.76 8.58
C ALA A 22 4.38 -5.65 9.29
N PRO A 23 5.03 -4.58 9.79
CA PRO A 23 4.32 -3.50 10.44
C PRO A 23 3.39 -2.76 9.48
N ASP A 24 2.30 -2.19 9.99
CA ASP A 24 1.51 -1.22 9.24
C ASP A 24 2.29 0.09 9.13
N ILE A 25 2.93 0.29 7.98
CA ILE A 25 3.68 1.52 7.66
C ILE A 25 2.81 2.59 7.01
N SER A 26 1.51 2.29 6.82
CA SER A 26 0.51 3.13 6.20
C SER A 26 1.00 3.84 4.93
N ASN A 27 0.55 5.05 4.68
CA ASN A 27 0.88 5.86 3.50
C ASN A 27 2.08 6.77 3.70
N MET A 28 2.30 7.27 4.91
CA MET A 28 3.32 8.30 5.17
C MET A 28 4.74 7.77 4.96
N VAL A 29 5.01 6.50 5.32
CA VAL A 29 6.35 5.92 5.14
C VAL A 29 6.64 5.63 3.67
N PRO A 30 5.76 4.93 2.90
CA PRO A 30 5.94 4.79 1.46
C PRO A 30 6.02 6.12 0.71
N ALA A 31 5.17 7.10 1.05
CA ALA A 31 5.18 8.42 0.41
C ALA A 31 6.51 9.15 0.63
N ARG A 32 6.99 9.15 1.89
CA ARG A 32 8.29 9.72 2.23
C ARG A 32 9.43 9.04 1.49
N LEU A 33 9.41 7.70 1.40
CA LEU A 33 10.44 6.94 0.70
C LEU A 33 10.44 7.21 -0.81
N ALA A 34 9.26 7.39 -1.41
CA ALA A 34 9.10 7.77 -2.81
C ALA A 34 9.57 9.21 -3.11
N GLY A 35 9.88 10.01 -2.08
CA GLY A 35 10.28 11.42 -2.24
C GLY A 35 9.14 12.31 -2.75
N LYS A 36 7.89 11.87 -2.55
CA LYS A 36 6.68 12.54 -3.02
C LYS A 36 5.81 12.97 -1.85
N PRO A 37 5.10 14.10 -1.95
CA PRO A 37 4.05 14.41 -0.99
C PRO A 37 2.92 13.38 -1.11
N PHE A 38 2.20 13.12 -0.02
CA PHE A 38 1.18 12.06 -0.01
C PHE A 38 0.09 12.31 -1.07
N TRP A 39 -0.31 13.56 -1.33
CA TRP A 39 -1.34 13.84 -2.32
C TRP A 39 -0.93 13.47 -3.74
N ASP A 40 0.36 13.49 -4.11
CA ASP A 40 0.78 13.07 -5.45
C ASP A 40 0.45 11.60 -5.69
N ILE A 41 0.53 10.79 -4.64
CA ILE A 41 0.20 9.37 -4.65
C ILE A 41 -1.31 9.16 -4.70
N TYR A 42 -2.10 9.90 -3.91
CA TYR A 42 -3.55 9.69 -3.84
C TYR A 42 -4.33 10.34 -4.98
N LEU A 43 -3.89 11.51 -5.45
CA LEU A 43 -4.58 12.29 -6.45
C LEU A 43 -4.13 11.93 -7.86
N TYR A 44 -2.84 11.66 -8.04
CA TYR A 44 -2.23 11.44 -9.36
C TYR A 44 -1.70 10.02 -9.56
N ASP A 45 -1.83 9.12 -8.57
CA ASP A 45 -1.33 7.76 -8.63
C ASP A 45 0.18 7.71 -8.99
N ASN A 46 0.96 8.63 -8.42
CA ASN A 46 2.35 8.89 -8.84
C ASN A 46 3.39 8.87 -7.69
N PRO A 47 4.03 7.72 -7.41
CA PRO A 47 3.68 6.40 -7.93
C PRO A 47 2.40 5.86 -7.27
N PRO A 48 1.79 4.80 -7.81
CA PRO A 48 0.67 4.16 -7.16
C PRO A 48 1.03 3.68 -5.76
N LEU A 49 0.11 3.81 -4.80
CA LEU A 49 0.40 3.49 -3.39
C LEU A 49 0.87 2.04 -3.20
N TRP A 50 0.30 1.11 -3.96
CA TRP A 50 0.70 -0.29 -3.93
C TRP A 50 2.17 -0.49 -4.32
N GLN A 51 2.65 0.30 -5.28
CA GLN A 51 4.03 0.23 -5.76
C GLN A 51 4.97 0.83 -4.71
N ALA A 52 4.63 2.00 -4.18
CA ALA A 52 5.39 2.63 -3.10
C ALA A 52 5.52 1.72 -1.87
N TYR A 53 4.46 0.95 -1.55
CA TYR A 53 4.49 -0.03 -0.47
C TYR A 53 5.44 -1.21 -0.77
N LEU A 54 5.43 -1.76 -1.98
CA LEU A 54 6.36 -2.82 -2.39
C LEU A 54 7.82 -2.34 -2.38
N ASP A 55 8.05 -1.09 -2.75
CA ASP A 55 9.37 -0.45 -2.69
C ASP A 55 9.83 -0.32 -1.22
N ALA A 56 8.93 0.04 -0.31
CA ALA A 56 9.21 0.09 1.12
C ALA A 56 9.53 -1.29 1.72
N ILE A 57 8.79 -2.34 1.34
CA ILE A 57 9.11 -3.72 1.74
C ILE A 57 10.52 -4.09 1.31
N SER A 58 10.88 -3.77 0.07
CA SER A 58 12.19 -4.06 -0.50
C SER A 58 13.31 -3.29 0.21
N TYR A 59 13.09 -2.00 0.48
CA TYR A 59 14.05 -1.12 1.16
C TYR A 59 14.34 -1.57 2.60
N PHE A 60 13.30 -1.87 3.38
CA PHE A 60 13.45 -2.28 4.78
C PHE A 60 13.77 -3.77 4.97
N GLN A 61 13.79 -4.55 3.88
CA GLN A 61 14.00 -6.01 3.91
C GLN A 61 13.06 -6.72 4.90
N MET A 62 11.83 -6.23 4.97
CA MET A 62 10.80 -6.74 5.86
C MET A 62 9.90 -7.76 5.15
N ASP A 63 9.06 -8.45 5.92
CA ASP A 63 7.97 -9.21 5.36
C ASP A 63 6.81 -8.28 4.98
N GLY A 64 5.94 -8.73 4.08
CA GLY A 64 4.91 -7.86 3.51
C GLY A 64 3.63 -8.59 3.16
N TRP A 65 2.50 -7.90 3.34
CA TRP A 65 1.19 -8.39 2.93
C TRP A 65 0.56 -7.41 1.95
N TYR A 66 0.19 -7.90 0.77
CA TYR A 66 -0.39 -7.07 -0.27
C TYR A 66 -1.87 -6.81 0.00
N ILE A 67 -2.21 -5.60 0.47
CA ILE A 67 -3.59 -5.16 0.78
C ILE A 67 -4.21 -4.24 -0.27
N TYR A 68 -3.46 -3.88 -1.32
CA TYR A 68 -3.90 -2.87 -2.30
C TYR A 68 -4.58 -3.49 -3.55
N GLY A 69 -4.89 -4.78 -3.49
CA GLY A 69 -5.68 -5.46 -4.50
C GLY A 69 -7.15 -5.53 -4.08
N GLY A 70 -8.06 -5.41 -5.04
CA GLY A 70 -9.49 -5.54 -4.79
C GLY A 70 -10.25 -6.06 -6.01
N LEU A 71 -11.42 -6.64 -5.77
CA LEU A 71 -12.34 -7.00 -6.84
C LEU A 71 -13.17 -5.76 -7.22
N LYS A 72 -13.31 -5.50 -8.52
CA LYS A 72 -14.31 -4.53 -8.99
C LYS A 72 -15.68 -5.18 -8.91
N TYR A 73 -16.50 -4.73 -7.97
CA TYR A 73 -17.89 -5.16 -7.90
C TYR A 73 -18.66 -4.59 -9.09
N ILE A 74 -19.41 -5.46 -9.77
CA ILE A 74 -20.34 -5.09 -10.84
C ILE A 74 -21.73 -5.37 -10.30
N THR A 75 -22.48 -4.32 -9.96
CA THR A 75 -23.89 -4.43 -9.56
C THR A 75 -24.77 -4.09 -10.76
N LYS A 76 -25.89 -4.81 -10.88
CA LYS A 76 -26.90 -4.50 -11.89
C LYS A 76 -27.47 -3.11 -11.57
N ASP A 77 -27.60 -2.25 -12.58
CA ASP A 77 -28.18 -0.90 -12.48
C ASP A 77 -27.36 0.13 -11.66
N ASP A 78 -26.02 0.02 -11.63
CA ASP A 78 -25.16 1.06 -11.04
C ASP A 78 -24.86 2.20 -12.02
N ASP A 79 -25.66 3.26 -11.94
CA ASP A 79 -25.51 4.49 -12.73
C ASP A 79 -24.61 5.55 -12.07
N ARG A 80 -23.95 5.22 -10.95
CA ARG A 80 -23.08 6.18 -10.26
C ARG A 80 -21.78 6.37 -11.05
N SER A 81 -21.35 7.62 -11.18
CA SER A 81 -20.03 7.98 -11.71
C SER A 81 -19.14 8.51 -10.58
N HIS A 82 -17.83 8.31 -10.73
CA HIS A 82 -16.83 8.83 -9.79
C HIS A 82 -15.91 9.80 -10.52
N SER A 83 -15.75 11.00 -9.96
CA SER A 83 -14.75 11.98 -10.37
C SER A 83 -13.90 12.38 -9.18
N ILE A 84 -12.68 12.83 -9.48
CA ILE A 84 -11.75 13.38 -8.50
C ILE A 84 -11.42 14.80 -8.96
N ASP A 85 -11.72 15.78 -8.10
CA ASP A 85 -11.58 17.20 -8.40
C ASP A 85 -10.79 17.91 -7.29
N ILE A 86 -9.91 18.84 -7.68
CA ILE A 86 -9.19 19.69 -6.72
C ILE A 86 -10.09 20.87 -6.35
N VAL A 87 -10.68 20.83 -5.15
CA VAL A 87 -11.58 21.90 -4.67
C VAL A 87 -10.80 23.15 -4.25
N SER A 88 -9.60 22.98 -3.69
CA SER A 88 -8.70 24.09 -3.33
C SER A 88 -7.25 23.60 -3.26
N ARG A 89 -6.29 24.49 -3.54
CA ARG A 89 -4.85 24.24 -3.43
C ARG A 89 -4.16 25.49 -2.91
N ASN A 90 -3.32 25.34 -1.89
CA ASN A 90 -2.46 26.40 -1.36
C ASN A 90 -0.98 26.04 -1.56
N GLU A 91 -0.07 26.92 -1.16
CA GLU A 91 1.38 26.68 -1.23
C GLU A 91 1.90 25.83 -0.04
N GLU A 92 1.04 25.43 0.90
CA GLU A 92 1.46 24.62 2.04
C GLU A 92 1.85 23.22 1.59
N ARG A 93 3.05 22.83 1.99
CA ARG A 93 3.66 21.56 1.60
C ARG A 93 3.43 20.53 2.70
N ILE A 94 2.22 19.95 2.79
CA ILE A 94 1.96 18.81 3.68
C ILE A 94 2.62 17.52 3.15
#